data_AF-A0A6L8GWC7-F1
#
_entry.id   AF-A0A6L8GWC7-F1
#
_cell.length_a   1.000
_cell.length_b   1.000
_cell.length_c   1.000
_cell.angle_alpha   90.00
_cell.angle_beta   90.00
_cell.angle_gamma   90.00
#
_symmetry.space_group_name_H-M   'P 1'
#
loop_
_entity.id
_entity.type
_entity.pdbx_description
1 polymer ?
#
loop_
_entity_poly.entity_id
_entity_poly.type
_entity_poly.pdbx_seq_one_letter_code
_entity_poly.pdbx_strand_id
1 'polypeptide(L)'
;MSLVRDVILTADDELRYPTGGELTSIVAYLNQGADRARVADVLTSSERKIIEKASRQLFKQRPEYVAPGGNAFGQKQRAQCLRDYSW
;
A
#
# COMPACT_ATOMS: atom_id res chain seq x y z
N MET A 1 -3.75 7.01 -8.10
CA MET A 1 -3.31 6.77 -9.50
C MET A 1 -3.90 5.44 -9.92
N SER A 2 -4.47 5.33 -11.12
CA SER A 2 -5.13 4.11 -11.62
C SER A 2 -4.91 4.05 -13.13
N LEU A 3 -4.66 2.84 -13.65
CA LEU A 3 -4.40 2.63 -15.08
C LEU A 3 -5.47 3.28 -15.97
N VAL A 4 -6.75 3.19 -15.59
CA VAL A 4 -7.85 3.78 -16.35
C VAL A 4 -7.75 5.30 -16.38
N ARG A 5 -7.42 5.93 -15.24
CA ARG A 5 -7.23 7.39 -15.16
C ARG A 5 -6.07 7.80 -16.06
N ASP A 6 -4.96 7.09 -15.98
CA ASP A 6 -3.74 7.46 -16.69
C ASP A 6 -3.94 7.38 -18.21
N VAL A 7 -4.61 6.33 -18.70
CA VAL A 7 -4.99 6.21 -20.12
C VAL A 7 -5.90 7.36 -20.56
N ILE A 8 -6.90 7.72 -19.75
CA ILE A 8 -7.83 8.81 -20.09
C ILE A 8 -7.08 10.15 -20.16
N LEU A 9 -6.22 10.43 -19.17
CA LEU A 9 -5.45 11.68 -19.14
C LEU A 9 -4.49 11.78 -20.32
N THR A 10 -3.79 10.69 -20.67
CA THR A 10 -2.92 10.68 -21.85
C THR A 10 -3.70 10.93 -23.14
N ALA A 11 -4.88 10.32 -23.30
CA ALA A 11 -5.71 10.55 -24.49
C ALA A 11 -6.26 11.99 -24.56
N ASP A 12 -6.62 12.56 -23.41
CA ASP A 12 -7.09 13.95 -23.28
C ASP A 12 -5.97 14.96 -23.62
N ASP A 13 -4.76 14.75 -23.10
CA ASP A 13 -3.58 15.56 -23.39
C ASP A 13 -3.23 15.55 -24.90
N GLU A 14 -3.53 14.45 -25.59
CA GLU A 14 -3.30 14.26 -27.02
C GLU A 14 -4.52 14.61 -27.90
N LEU A 15 -5.62 15.11 -27.32
CA LEU A 15 -6.86 15.49 -27.99
C LEU A 15 -7.42 14.38 -28.90
N ARG A 16 -7.33 13.13 -28.46
CA ARG A 16 -7.80 11.96 -29.20
C ARG A 16 -8.60 11.01 -28.31
N TYR A 17 -9.28 10.07 -28.94
CA TYR A 17 -9.81 8.92 -28.21
C TYR A 17 -8.69 7.94 -27.82
N PRO A 18 -8.93 7.09 -26.79
CA PRO A 18 -8.07 5.96 -26.51
C PRO A 18 -7.94 5.05 -27.74
N THR A 19 -6.72 4.62 -28.02
CA THR A 19 -6.41 3.65 -29.07
C THR A 19 -6.92 2.26 -28.72
N GLY A 20 -7.02 1.36 -29.70
CA GLY A 20 -7.40 -0.03 -29.45
C GLY A 20 -6.48 -0.75 -28.45
N GLY A 21 -5.18 -0.42 -28.44
CA GLY A 21 -4.22 -0.98 -27.48
C GLY A 21 -4.46 -0.50 -26.05
N GLU A 22 -4.76 0.79 -25.88
CA GLU A 22 -5.12 1.39 -24.59
C GLU A 22 -6.46 0.84 -24.06
N LEU A 23 -7.45 0.63 -24.93
CA LEU A 23 -8.70 -0.02 -24.52
C LEU A 23 -8.47 -1.48 -24.10
N THR A 24 -7.58 -2.20 -24.79
CA THR A 24 -7.21 -3.57 -24.44
C THR A 24 -6.54 -3.63 -23.07
N SER A 25 -5.69 -2.65 -22.73
CA SER A 25 -5.04 -2.59 -21.41
C SER A 25 -6.05 -2.29 -20.30
N ILE A 26 -7.05 -1.43 -20.55
CA ILE A 26 -8.17 -1.18 -19.62
C ILE A 26 -8.94 -2.48 -19.37
N VAL A 27 -9.32 -3.21 -20.43
CA VAL A 27 -10.07 -4.48 -20.30
C VAL A 27 -9.25 -5.50 -19.50
N ALA A 28 -7.96 -5.67 -19.83
CA ALA A 28 -7.07 -6.58 -19.11
C ALA A 28 -6.95 -6.22 -17.62
N TYR A 29 -6.81 -4.92 -17.32
CA TYR A 29 -6.78 -4.42 -15.94
C TYR A 29 -8.08 -4.77 -15.20
N LEU A 30 -9.24 -4.47 -15.78
CA LEU A 30 -10.54 -4.72 -15.14
C LEU A 30 -10.81 -6.21 -14.92
N ASN A 31 -10.42 -7.08 -15.85
CA ASN A 31 -10.59 -8.53 -15.72
C ASN A 31 -9.84 -9.13 -14.51
N GLN A 32 -8.71 -8.54 -14.12
CA GLN A 32 -7.95 -8.93 -12.94
C GLN A 32 -8.42 -8.24 -11.63
N GLY A 33 -9.51 -7.46 -11.69
CA GLY A 33 -10.01 -6.69 -10.56
C GLY A 33 -10.41 -7.55 -9.35
N ALA A 34 -11.06 -8.68 -9.60
CA ALA A 34 -11.50 -9.59 -8.54
C ALA A 34 -10.33 -10.17 -7.74
N ASP A 35 -9.21 -10.50 -8.40
CA ASP A 35 -8.03 -11.02 -7.73
C ASP A 35 -7.35 -9.96 -6.88
N ARG A 36 -7.25 -8.72 -7.37
CA ARG A 36 -6.70 -7.61 -6.58
C ARG A 36 -7.58 -7.26 -5.38
N ALA A 37 -8.90 -7.30 -5.53
CA ALA A 37 -9.83 -7.12 -4.42
C ALA A 37 -9.67 -8.20 -3.35
N ARG A 38 -9.49 -9.46 -3.75
CA ARG A 38 -9.20 -10.56 -2.83
C ARG A 38 -7.89 -10.37 -2.08
N VAL A 39 -6.83 -9.93 -2.76
CA VAL A 39 -5.56 -9.62 -2.09
C VAL A 39 -5.73 -8.51 -1.06
N ALA A 40 -6.45 -7.44 -1.40
CA ALA A 40 -6.74 -6.35 -0.45
C ALA A 40 -7.53 -6.83 0.77
N ASP A 41 -8.50 -7.74 0.59
CA ASP A 41 -9.26 -8.34 1.69
C ASP A 41 -8.37 -9.22 2.61
N VAL A 42 -7.50 -10.04 2.02
CA VAL A 42 -6.53 -10.86 2.78
C VAL A 42 -5.56 -9.99 3.57
N LEU A 43 -5.07 -8.89 2.97
CA LEU A 43 -4.17 -7.95 3.65
C LEU A 43 -4.88 -7.24 4.81
N THR A 44 -6.10 -6.74 4.58
CA THR A 44 -6.90 -6.05 5.60
C THR A 44 -7.23 -6.98 6.77
N SER A 45 -7.71 -8.20 6.48
CA SER A 45 -8.03 -9.19 7.51
C SER A 45 -6.80 -9.68 8.29
N SER A 46 -5.61 -9.60 7.69
CA SER A 46 -4.34 -10.02 8.31
C SER A 46 -3.51 -8.87 8.90
N GLU A 47 -4.00 -7.62 8.85
CA GLU A 47 -3.25 -6.41 9.17
C GLU A 47 -2.53 -6.49 10.52
N ARG A 48 -3.26 -6.78 11.60
CA ARG A 48 -2.71 -6.88 12.96
C ARG A 48 -1.54 -7.85 13.04
N LYS A 49 -1.66 -9.01 12.39
CA LYS A 49 -0.62 -10.06 12.38
C LYS A 49 0.61 -9.58 11.61
N ILE A 50 0.42 -8.86 10.51
CA ILE A 50 1.49 -8.29 9.69
C ILE A 50 2.26 -7.24 10.51
N ILE A 51 1.55 -6.28 11.12
CA ILE A 51 2.14 -5.20 11.93
C ILE A 51 2.91 -5.76 13.13
N GLU A 52 2.35 -6.75 13.83
CA GLU A 52 3.00 -7.37 14.97
C GLU A 52 4.30 -8.09 14.57
N LYS A 53 4.29 -8.80 13.43
CA LYS A 53 5.50 -9.49 12.93
C LYS A 53 6.55 -8.47 12.47
N ALA A 54 6.15 -7.44 11.74
CA ALA A 54 7.04 -6.41 11.22
C ALA A 54 7.70 -5.60 12.35
N SER A 55 6.92 -5.16 13.35
CA SER A 55 7.45 -4.39 14.49
C SER A 55 8.43 -5.20 15.34
N ARG A 56 8.15 -6.50 15.58
CA ARG A 56 9.10 -7.40 16.26
C ARG A 56 10.42 -7.52 15.50
N GLN A 57 10.37 -7.61 14.17
CA GLN A 57 11.57 -7.68 13.34
C GLN A 57 12.35 -6.37 13.37
N LEU A 58 11.66 -5.22 13.27
CA LEU A 58 12.28 -3.90 13.33
C LEU A 58 13.06 -3.72 14.63
N PHE A 59 12.42 -3.90 15.80
CA PHE A 59 13.07 -3.67 17.08
C PHE A 59 14.12 -4.72 17.44
N LYS A 60 14.07 -5.90 16.81
CA LYS A 60 15.15 -6.88 16.89
C LYS A 60 16.39 -6.42 16.10
N GLN A 61 16.19 -5.81 14.93
CA GLN A 61 17.29 -5.30 14.10
C GLN A 61 17.83 -3.96 14.61
N ARG A 62 16.93 -3.13 15.18
CA ARG A 62 17.18 -1.75 15.60
C ARG A 62 16.71 -1.54 17.05
N PRO A 63 17.39 -2.16 18.04
CA PRO A 63 17.04 -2.01 19.44
C PRO A 63 17.20 -0.57 19.95
N GLU A 64 18.04 0.24 19.30
CA GLU A 64 18.31 1.64 19.65
C GLU A 64 17.05 2.54 19.61
N TYR A 65 16.05 2.19 18.81
CA TYR A 65 14.81 2.99 18.72
C TYR A 65 13.94 2.87 19.98
N VAL A 66 13.99 1.74 20.68
CA VAL A 66 13.19 1.46 21.89
C VAL A 66 14.01 1.54 23.18
N ALA A 67 15.31 1.81 23.07
CA ALA A 67 16.17 2.10 24.22
C ALA A 67 15.93 3.53 24.75
N PRO A 68 16.28 3.84 26.02
CA PRO A 68 16.18 5.20 26.56
C PRO A 68 16.89 6.22 25.65
N GLY A 69 16.18 7.28 25.24
CA GLY A 69 16.66 8.29 24.30
C GLY A 69 16.34 8.00 22.82
N GLY A 70 15.82 6.81 22.50
CA GLY A 70 15.31 6.45 21.18
C GLY A 70 13.97 7.12 20.86
N ASN A 71 13.68 7.28 19.57
CA ASN A 71 12.46 7.93 19.09
C ASN A 71 11.17 7.11 19.30
N ALA A 72 11.28 5.79 19.52
CA ALA A 72 10.18 4.90 19.87
C ALA A 72 10.23 4.49 21.36
N PHE A 73 11.02 5.18 22.19
CA PHE A 73 11.09 4.94 23.62
C PHE A 73 9.82 5.42 24.33
N GLY A 74 9.15 4.50 25.03
CA GLY A 74 7.90 4.77 25.75
C GLY A 74 6.64 4.29 25.03
N GLN A 75 5.54 4.18 25.78
CA GLN A 75 4.27 3.62 25.29
C GLN A 75 3.64 4.48 24.18
N LYS A 76 3.66 5.81 24.32
CA LYS A 76 3.02 6.73 23.38
C LYS A 76 3.72 6.73 22.02
N GLN A 77 5.04 6.86 22.01
CA GLN A 77 5.88 6.89 20.81
C GLN A 77 5.82 5.55 20.07
N ARG A 78 5.85 4.43 20.82
CA ARG A 78 5.69 3.11 20.23
C ARG A 78 4.30 2.91 19.63
N ALA A 79 3.24 3.39 20.28
CA ALA A 79 1.89 3.33 19.72
C ALA A 79 1.75 4.16 18.44
N GLN A 80 2.40 5.33 18.36
CA GLN A 80 2.47 6.12 17.12
C GLN A 80 3.19 5.37 16.01
N CYS A 81 4.37 4.81 16.30
CA CYS A 81 5.11 4.00 15.34
C CYS A 81 4.25 2.84 14.80
N LEU A 82 3.54 2.11 15.65
CA LEU A 82 2.64 1.01 15.23
C LEU A 82 1.45 1.49 14.39
N ARG A 83 0.88 2.65 14.72
CA ARG A 83 -0.17 3.28 13.91
C ARG A 83 0.34 3.64 12.52
N ASP A 84 1.58 4.11 12.40
CA ASP A 84 2.15 4.47 11.10
C ASP A 84 2.33 3.25 10.17
N TYR A 85 2.33 2.01 10.68
CA TYR A 85 2.26 0.80 9.85
C TYR A 85 0.88 0.53 9.24
N SER A 86 -0.19 1.06 9.84
CA SER A 86 -1.58 0.87 9.38
C SER A 86 -2.01 1.89 8.31
N TRP A 87 -1.18 2.90 8.05
CA TRP A 87 -1.45 3.98 7.11
C TRP A 87 -1.17 3.59 5.66
#